data_AF-A0A942A265-F1
#
_entry.id   AF-A0A942A265-F1
#
_cell.length_a   1.000
_cell.length_b   1.000
_cell.length_c   1.000
_cell.angle_alpha   90.00
_cell.angle_beta   90.00
_cell.angle_gamma   90.00
#
_symmetry.space_group_name_H-M   'P 1'
#
loop_
_entity.id
_entity.type
_entity.pdbx_description
1 polymer ?
#
loop_
_entity_poly.entity_id
_entity_poly.type
_entity_poly.pdbx_seq_one_letter_code
_entity_poly.pdbx_strand_id
1 'polypeptide(L)'
;MSLTNAKNNIYLKKLKNILSSDLDFHNFSSNYGSHNFHSFPAKFPPQLPQKFILELTEYNDIVLDPMVGSGTTILEGLFNNRNTIGFDIDPLALMITKVKTTFYNKNKLIDSFNNIASQATSLLNNSDELLSSYYNNLDVTTKEFINYC
;
A
#
# COMPACT_ATOMS: atom_id res chain seq x y z
N MET A 1 -12.87 -27.44 32.63
CA MET A 1 -12.25 -26.19 32.11
C MET A 1 -12.87 -25.95 30.74
N SER A 2 -13.58 -24.83 30.50
CA SER A 2 -14.30 -24.64 29.22
C SER A 2 -13.32 -24.59 28.05
N LEU A 3 -13.73 -25.07 26.87
CA LEU A 3 -12.95 -25.07 25.63
C LEU A 3 -12.38 -23.66 25.30
N THR A 4 -13.10 -22.61 25.69
CA THR A 4 -12.70 -21.19 25.55
C THR A 4 -11.47 -20.85 26.38
N ASN A 5 -11.40 -21.33 27.63
CA ASN A 5 -10.25 -21.06 28.50
C ASN A 5 -8.98 -21.77 28.02
N ALA A 6 -9.12 -22.97 27.44
CA ALA A 6 -7.99 -23.69 26.86
C ALA A 6 -7.44 -22.97 25.61
N LYS A 7 -8.32 -22.53 24.69
CA LYS A 7 -7.91 -21.75 23.51
C LYS A 7 -7.23 -20.43 23.88
N ASN A 8 -7.78 -19.68 24.83
CA ASN A 8 -7.19 -18.43 25.28
C ASN A 8 -5.78 -18.61 25.84
N ASN A 9 -5.54 -19.69 26.59
CA ASN A 9 -4.21 -20.02 27.10
C ASN A 9 -3.21 -20.35 25.98
N ILE A 10 -3.65 -20.96 24.88
CA ILE A 10 -2.80 -21.24 23.72
C ILE A 10 -2.40 -19.94 23.01
N TYR A 11 -3.35 -19.04 22.75
CA TYR A 11 -3.04 -17.75 22.11
C TYR A 11 -2.11 -16.90 22.97
N LEU A 12 -2.34 -16.83 24.29
CA LEU A 12 -1.45 -16.11 25.20
C LEU A 12 -0.04 -16.69 25.20
N LYS A 13 0.11 -18.01 25.10
CA LYS A 13 1.42 -18.65 24.99
C LYS A 13 2.10 -18.30 23.67
N LYS A 14 1.39 -18.40 22.55
CA LYS A 14 1.90 -18.01 21.22
C LYS A 14 2.36 -16.54 21.22
N LEU A 15 1.53 -15.63 21.71
CA LEU A 15 1.84 -14.21 21.79
C LEU A 15 3.09 -13.94 22.65
N LYS A 16 3.20 -14.55 23.83
CA LYS A 16 4.39 -14.44 24.67
C LYS A 16 5.66 -14.91 23.96
N ASN A 17 5.57 -16.01 23.21
CA ASN A 17 6.70 -16.52 22.43
C ASN A 17 7.13 -15.53 21.34
N ILE A 18 6.17 -14.96 20.59
CA ILE A 18 6.47 -13.95 19.55
C ILE A 18 7.14 -12.74 20.18
N LEU A 19 6.59 -12.21 21.27
CA LEU A 19 7.11 -11.01 21.94
C LEU A 19 8.47 -11.24 22.61
N SER A 20 8.80 -12.49 22.94
CA SER A 20 10.12 -12.85 23.48
C SER A 20 11.15 -13.16 22.39
N SER A 21 10.72 -13.23 21.13
CA SER A 21 11.62 -13.50 20.00
C SER A 21 12.23 -12.20 19.47
N ASP A 22 13.25 -12.33 18.61
CA ASP A 22 13.80 -11.19 17.91
C ASP A 22 12.77 -10.62 16.91
N LEU A 23 12.54 -9.31 17.04
CA LEU A 23 11.64 -8.50 16.22
C LEU A 23 12.39 -7.39 15.49
N ASP A 24 13.72 -7.46 15.44
CA ASP A 24 14.53 -6.64 14.55
C ASP A 24 14.50 -7.20 13.12
N PHE A 25 14.06 -6.35 12.18
CA PHE A 25 13.99 -6.68 10.76
C PHE A 25 14.83 -5.75 9.88
N HIS A 26 15.80 -5.01 10.43
CA HIS A 26 16.61 -4.05 9.69
C HIS A 26 17.39 -4.65 8.50
N ASN A 27 17.73 -5.95 8.59
CA ASN A 27 18.44 -6.67 7.53
C ASN A 27 17.50 -7.33 6.49
N PHE A 28 16.19 -7.14 6.59
CA PHE A 28 15.22 -7.76 5.69
C PHE A 28 14.74 -6.78 4.63
N SER A 29 14.64 -7.28 3.39
CA SER A 29 14.14 -6.48 2.28
C SER A 29 12.64 -6.25 2.41
N SER A 30 12.22 -4.99 2.25
CA SER A 30 10.81 -4.60 2.08
C SER A 30 10.42 -4.43 0.60
N ASN A 31 11.31 -4.78 -0.34
CA ASN A 31 11.15 -4.54 -1.78
C ASN A 31 10.39 -5.66 -2.49
N TYR A 32 9.22 -6.02 -1.97
CA TYR A 32 8.35 -7.00 -2.62
C TYR A 32 6.89 -6.57 -2.55
N GLY A 33 6.08 -7.17 -3.42
CA GLY A 33 4.68 -6.77 -3.57
C GLY A 33 4.56 -5.28 -3.88
N SER A 34 3.57 -4.64 -3.25
CA SER A 34 3.28 -3.22 -3.38
C SER A 34 3.74 -2.40 -2.14
N HIS A 35 4.62 -2.96 -1.29
CA HIS A 35 5.02 -2.31 -0.03
C HIS A 35 5.66 -0.93 -0.18
N ASN A 36 6.28 -0.66 -1.33
CA ASN A 36 6.99 0.57 -1.62
C ASN A 36 6.34 1.43 -2.72
N PHE A 37 5.05 1.22 -3.00
CA PHE A 37 4.31 2.06 -3.95
C PHE A 37 4.22 3.54 -3.54
N HIS A 38 4.28 3.82 -2.23
CA HIS A 38 4.25 5.18 -1.70
C HIS A 38 5.05 5.26 -0.40
N SER A 39 5.77 6.36 -0.19
CA SER A 39 6.43 6.67 1.08
C SER A 39 5.39 7.15 2.09
N PHE A 40 5.25 6.47 3.22
CA PHE A 40 4.33 6.87 4.29
C PHE A 40 5.09 6.86 5.62
N PRO A 41 4.92 7.89 6.47
CA PRO A 41 5.67 8.00 7.71
C PRO A 41 5.37 6.83 8.66
N ALA A 42 6.33 6.50 9.52
CA ALA A 42 6.20 5.50 10.58
C ALA A 42 5.74 4.10 10.12
N LYS A 43 6.04 3.72 8.87
CA LYS A 43 5.76 2.37 8.35
C LYS A 43 6.65 1.32 9.06
N PHE A 44 6.03 0.30 9.66
CA PHE A 44 6.75 -0.87 10.16
C PHE A 44 7.25 -1.78 9.01
N PRO A 45 8.35 -2.53 9.22
CA PRO A 45 8.81 -3.53 8.26
C PRO A 45 7.73 -4.59 8.03
N PRO A 46 7.46 -5.02 6.78
CA PRO A 46 6.42 -6.02 6.46
C PRO A 46 6.55 -7.35 7.21
N GLN A 47 7.75 -7.75 7.60
CA GLN A 47 8.02 -8.98 8.32
C GLN A 47 7.38 -8.98 9.72
N LEU A 48 7.23 -7.80 10.33
CA LEU A 48 6.62 -7.67 11.65
C LEU A 48 5.14 -8.12 11.64
N PRO A 49 4.21 -7.49 10.91
CA PRO A 49 2.82 -7.95 10.88
C PRO A 49 2.70 -9.37 10.31
N GLN A 50 3.52 -9.75 9.32
CA GLN A 50 3.52 -11.10 8.75
C GLN A 50 3.75 -12.17 9.82
N LYS A 51 4.75 -11.97 10.69
CA LYS A 51 5.06 -12.89 11.79
C LYS A 51 3.88 -13.07 12.74
N PHE A 52 3.22 -11.96 13.12
CA PHE A 52 2.04 -12.02 13.98
C PHE A 52 0.85 -12.71 13.30
N ILE A 53 0.61 -12.41 12.02
CA ILE A 53 -0.46 -13.04 11.23
C ILE A 53 -0.26 -14.55 11.15
N LEU A 54 0.95 -15.02 10.80
CA LEU A 54 1.24 -16.44 10.65
C LEU A 54 1.13 -17.22 11.95
N GLU A 55 1.55 -16.63 13.07
CA GLU A 55 1.57 -17.33 14.36
C GLU A 55 0.22 -17.29 15.08
N LEU A 56 -0.57 -16.22 14.91
CA LEU A 56 -1.79 -15.96 15.68
C LEU A 56 -3.10 -16.20 14.91
N THR A 57 -3.03 -16.46 13.61
CA THR A 57 -4.23 -16.66 12.78
C THR A 57 -4.08 -17.88 11.86
N GLU A 58 -5.19 -18.44 11.42
CA GLU A 58 -5.25 -19.54 10.46
C GLU A 58 -5.70 -19.04 9.07
N TYR A 59 -5.69 -19.94 8.08
CA TYR A 59 -6.23 -19.64 6.74
C TYR A 59 -7.69 -19.15 6.84
N ASN A 60 -8.04 -18.12 6.07
CA ASN A 60 -9.35 -17.45 6.08
C ASN A 60 -9.75 -16.71 7.37
N ASP A 61 -8.93 -16.69 8.42
CA ASP A 61 -9.21 -15.84 9.57
C ASP A 61 -9.25 -14.35 9.18
N ILE A 62 -9.92 -13.55 10.00
CA ILE A 62 -10.03 -12.11 9.82
C ILE A 62 -8.93 -11.41 10.63
N VAL A 63 -8.13 -10.61 9.96
CA VAL A 63 -7.15 -9.68 10.55
C VAL A 63 -7.72 -8.27 10.49
N LEU A 64 -7.88 -7.65 11.66
CA LEU A 64 -8.33 -6.26 11.80
C LEU A 64 -7.14 -5.37 12.17
N ASP A 65 -6.95 -4.30 11.42
CA ASP A 65 -6.03 -3.21 11.74
C ASP A 65 -6.81 -1.89 11.90
N PRO A 66 -7.03 -1.39 13.13
CA PRO A 66 -7.81 -0.18 13.37
C PRO A 66 -7.03 1.13 13.09
N MET A 67 -5.74 1.05 12.78
CA MET A 67 -4.86 2.19 12.45
C MET A 67 -3.94 1.78 11.30
N VAL A 68 -4.56 1.48 10.15
CA VAL A 68 -3.93 0.74 9.06
C VAL A 68 -2.78 1.50 8.38
N GLY A 69 -2.75 2.83 8.46
CA GLY A 69 -1.77 3.66 7.77
C GLY A 69 -1.69 3.32 6.28
N SER A 70 -0.47 3.11 5.79
CA SER A 70 -0.23 2.69 4.40
C SER A 70 -0.57 1.23 4.08
N GLY A 71 -1.20 0.46 4.97
CA GLY A 71 -1.78 -0.83 4.61
C GLY A 71 -0.83 -2.02 4.61
N THR A 72 0.30 -1.94 5.30
CA THR A 72 1.26 -3.04 5.39
C THR A 72 0.63 -4.30 6.01
N THR A 73 -0.15 -4.17 7.09
CA THR A 73 -0.85 -5.31 7.73
C THR A 73 -1.85 -5.96 6.77
N ILE A 74 -2.64 -5.15 6.07
CA ILE A 74 -3.67 -5.63 5.14
C ILE A 74 -3.02 -6.37 3.98
N LEU A 75 -1.94 -5.81 3.42
CA LEU A 75 -1.22 -6.46 2.32
C LEU A 75 -0.61 -7.79 2.74
N GLU A 76 0.02 -7.86 3.92
CA GLU A 76 0.57 -9.12 4.45
C GLU A 76 -0.52 -10.14 4.78
N GLY A 77 -1.67 -9.71 5.30
CA GLY A 77 -2.81 -10.59 5.49
C GLY A 77 -3.29 -11.21 4.19
N LEU A 78 -3.41 -10.40 3.13
CA LEU A 78 -3.77 -10.89 1.79
C LEU A 78 -2.74 -11.87 1.22
N PHE A 79 -1.44 -11.57 1.31
CA PHE A 79 -0.38 -12.50 0.86
C PHE A 79 -0.40 -13.83 1.61
N ASN A 80 -0.87 -13.81 2.86
CA ASN A 80 -0.98 -15.01 3.69
C ASN A 80 -2.39 -15.62 3.66
N ASN A 81 -3.26 -15.26 2.70
CA ASN A 81 -4.62 -15.82 2.58
C ASN A 81 -5.50 -15.63 3.84
N ARG A 82 -5.41 -14.44 4.45
CA ARG A 82 -6.33 -13.98 5.49
C ARG A 82 -7.31 -12.97 4.89
N ASN A 83 -8.50 -12.90 5.48
CA ASN A 83 -9.41 -11.79 5.25
C ASN A 83 -8.91 -10.58 6.05
N THR A 84 -9.00 -9.38 5.49
CA THR A 84 -8.39 -8.20 6.11
C THR A 84 -9.38 -7.03 6.15
N ILE A 85 -9.38 -6.32 7.27
CA ILE A 85 -10.22 -5.13 7.48
C ILE A 85 -9.32 -4.04 8.07
N GLY A 86 -9.30 -2.86 7.45
CA GLY A 86 -8.46 -1.74 7.86
C GLY A 86 -9.28 -0.46 8.05
N PHE A 87 -8.99 0.27 9.12
CA PHE A 87 -9.54 1.62 9.35
C PHE A 87 -8.40 2.61 9.57
N ASP A 88 -8.57 3.82 9.06
CA ASP A 88 -7.72 4.96 9.34
C ASP A 88 -8.56 6.24 9.29
N ILE A 89 -8.13 7.28 10.00
CA ILE A 89 -8.73 8.61 9.91
C ILE A 89 -8.19 9.38 8.70
N ASP A 90 -6.97 9.08 8.26
CA ASP A 90 -6.33 9.74 7.12
C ASP A 90 -6.86 9.17 5.79
N PRO A 91 -7.58 9.97 4.97
CA PRO A 91 -8.06 9.53 3.67
C PRO A 91 -6.93 9.13 2.70
N LEU A 92 -5.74 9.73 2.83
CA LEU A 92 -4.59 9.38 2.00
C LEU A 92 -4.07 7.98 2.36
N ALA A 93 -3.98 7.67 3.65
CA ALA A 93 -3.63 6.34 4.15
C ALA A 93 -4.56 5.26 3.58
N LEU A 94 -5.87 5.52 3.60
CA LEU A 94 -6.89 4.64 3.00
C LEU A 94 -6.73 4.49 1.48
N MET A 95 -6.45 5.59 0.78
CA MET A 95 -6.22 5.55 -0.68
C MET A 95 -4.99 4.71 -1.04
N ILE A 96 -3.86 4.93 -0.33
CA ILE A 96 -2.62 4.16 -0.52
C ILE A 96 -2.88 2.68 -0.24
N THR A 97 -3.54 2.36 0.88
CA THR A 97 -3.91 0.98 1.23
C THR A 97 -4.74 0.31 0.15
N LYS A 98 -5.74 1.02 -0.38
CA LYS A 98 -6.59 0.51 -1.47
C LYS A 98 -5.78 0.22 -2.73
N VAL A 99 -4.90 1.12 -3.15
CA VAL A 99 -4.04 0.92 -4.32
C VAL A 99 -3.13 -0.29 -4.13
N LYS A 100 -2.50 -0.41 -2.95
CA LYS A 100 -1.59 -1.53 -2.63
C LYS A 100 -2.28 -2.89 -2.64
N THR A 101 -3.55 -2.94 -2.28
CA THR A 101 -4.31 -4.18 -2.10
C THR A 101 -5.22 -4.53 -3.27
N THR A 102 -5.32 -3.64 -4.27
CA THR A 102 -6.13 -3.90 -5.47
C THR A 102 -5.40 -4.88 -6.40
N PHE A 103 -6.07 -5.99 -6.73
CA PHE A 103 -5.60 -6.89 -7.77
C PHE A 103 -5.92 -6.32 -9.15
N TYR A 104 -4.89 -6.15 -9.96
CA TYR A 104 -5.04 -5.62 -11.31
C TYR A 104 -5.06 -6.74 -12.35
N ASN A 105 -6.03 -6.67 -13.27
CA ASN A 105 -6.03 -7.54 -14.44
C ASN A 105 -4.96 -7.06 -15.42
N LYS A 106 -3.99 -7.95 -15.72
CA LYS A 106 -2.85 -7.64 -16.59
C LYS A 106 -3.27 -7.10 -17.96
N ASN A 107 -4.29 -7.69 -18.60
CA ASN A 107 -4.73 -7.26 -19.92
C ASN A 107 -5.32 -5.85 -19.87
N LYS A 108 -6.19 -5.58 -18.87
CA LYS A 108 -6.74 -4.22 -18.67
C LYS A 108 -5.65 -3.17 -18.41
N LEU A 109 -4.58 -3.54 -17.70
CA LEU A 109 -3.43 -2.66 -17.48
C LEU A 109 -2.72 -2.34 -18.79
N ILE A 110 -2.45 -3.37 -19.62
CA ILE A 110 -1.81 -3.19 -20.93
C ILE A 110 -2.67 -2.32 -21.84
N ASP A 111 -3.98 -2.55 -21.87
CA ASP A 111 -4.92 -1.74 -22.66
C ASP A 111 -4.91 -0.28 -22.22
N SER A 112 -4.94 -0.05 -20.90
CA SER A 112 -4.88 1.30 -20.33
C SER A 112 -3.56 1.99 -20.64
N PHE A 113 -2.45 1.27 -20.54
CA PHE A 113 -1.12 1.76 -20.91
C PHE A 113 -1.06 2.16 -22.39
N ASN A 114 -1.50 1.28 -23.28
CA ASN A 114 -1.48 1.56 -24.72
C ASN A 114 -2.33 2.78 -25.08
N ASN A 115 -3.47 2.95 -24.42
CA ASN A 115 -4.33 4.12 -24.60
C ASN A 115 -3.66 5.42 -24.11
N ILE A 116 -3.04 5.40 -22.93
CA ILE A 116 -2.31 6.57 -22.41
C ILE A 116 -1.12 6.90 -23.32
N ALA A 117 -0.36 5.89 -23.74
CA ALA A 117 0.81 6.07 -24.60
C ALA A 117 0.42 6.63 -25.98
N SER A 118 -0.68 6.16 -26.57
CA SER A 118 -1.15 6.67 -27.88
C SER A 118 -1.66 8.10 -27.77
N GLN A 119 -2.40 8.45 -26.71
CA GLN A 119 -2.82 9.82 -26.43
C GLN A 119 -1.62 10.74 -26.25
N ALA A 120 -0.64 10.35 -25.42
CA ALA A 120 0.56 11.12 -25.20
C ALA A 120 1.35 11.34 -26.50
N THR A 121 1.48 10.30 -27.33
CA THR A 121 2.16 10.40 -28.65
C THR A 121 1.42 11.35 -29.58
N SER A 122 0.09 11.30 -29.62
CA SER A 122 -0.74 12.21 -30.42
C SER A 122 -0.58 13.67 -29.98
N LEU A 123 -0.55 13.92 -28.67
CA LEU A 123 -0.35 15.27 -28.12
C LEU A 123 1.05 15.81 -28.45
N LEU A 124 2.09 14.97 -28.41
CA LEU A 124 3.44 15.38 -28.77
C LEU A 124 3.58 15.77 -30.25
N ASN A 125 2.80 15.14 -31.14
CA ASN A 125 2.79 15.51 -32.55
C ASN A 125 2.20 16.91 -32.81
N ASN A 126 1.42 17.46 -31.87
CA ASN A 126 0.89 18.83 -31.89
C ASN A 126 1.48 19.68 -30.74
N SER A 127 2.72 19.40 -30.36
CA SER A 127 3.33 19.95 -29.15
C SER A 127 3.39 21.48 -29.11
N ASP A 128 3.64 22.15 -30.24
CA ASP A 128 3.69 23.61 -30.30
C ASP A 128 2.35 24.26 -29.94
N GLU A 129 1.25 23.72 -30.44
CA GLU A 129 -0.10 24.20 -30.16
C GLU A 129 -0.52 23.90 -28.71
N LEU A 130 -0.15 22.71 -28.21
CA LEU A 130 -0.36 22.30 -26.83
C LEU A 130 0.37 23.20 -25.84
N LEU A 131 1.67 23.43 -26.05
CA LEU A 131 2.52 24.27 -25.21
C LEU A 131 2.02 25.71 -25.21
N SER A 132 1.62 26.22 -26.38
CA SER A 132 1.02 27.56 -26.50
C SER A 132 -0.29 27.68 -25.71
N SER A 133 -1.18 26.68 -25.82
CA SER A 133 -2.43 26.63 -25.05
C SER A 133 -2.19 26.52 -23.54
N TYR A 134 -1.27 25.65 -23.12
CA TYR A 134 -0.93 25.46 -21.71
C TYR A 134 -0.34 26.73 -21.12
N TYR A 135 0.68 27.30 -21.78
CA TYR A 135 1.31 28.55 -21.37
C TYR A 135 0.29 29.69 -21.26
N ASN A 136 -0.65 29.82 -22.21
CA ASN A 136 -1.69 30.86 -22.15
C ASN A 136 -2.61 30.72 -20.93
N ASN A 137 -2.90 29.49 -20.49
CA ASN A 137 -3.78 29.19 -19.37
C ASN A 137 -3.11 29.29 -17.98
N LEU A 138 -1.79 29.50 -17.91
CA LEU A 138 -1.09 29.69 -16.65
C LEU A 138 -1.40 31.07 -16.04
N ASP A 139 -1.41 31.13 -14.70
CA ASP A 139 -1.49 32.40 -13.99
C ASP A 139 -0.20 33.22 -14.19
N VAL A 140 -0.29 34.53 -13.91
CA VAL A 140 0.81 35.48 -14.12
C VAL A 140 2.07 35.06 -13.34
N THR A 141 1.91 34.64 -12.09
CA THR A 141 3.02 34.21 -11.21
C THR A 141 3.78 33.03 -11.81
N THR A 142 3.05 32.04 -12.31
CA THR A 142 3.66 30.85 -12.92
C THR A 142 4.38 31.20 -14.23
N LYS A 143 3.81 32.10 -15.04
CA LYS A 143 4.46 32.61 -16.26
C LYS A 143 5.75 33.38 -15.94
N GLU A 144 5.72 34.25 -14.93
CA GLU A 144 6.90 34.98 -14.47
C GLU A 144 8.00 34.04 -13.99
N PHE A 145 7.64 32.99 -13.23
CA PHE A 145 8.59 31.97 -12.78
C PHE A 145 9.25 31.20 -13.93
N ILE A 146 8.47 30.78 -14.93
CA ILE A 146 8.99 30.04 -16.10
C ILE A 146 9.98 30.89 -16.90
N ASN A 147 9.68 32.19 -17.08
CA ASN A 147 10.52 33.12 -17.85
C ASN A 147 11.66 33.75 -17.03
N TYR A 148 11.81 33.40 -15.76
CA TYR A 148 12.84 33.94 -14.88
C TYR A 148 14.24 33.34 -15.14
N CYS A 149 14.32 32.20 -15.85
CA CYS A 149 15.56 31.56 -16.30
C CYS A 149 16.01 32.09 -17.67
#